data_AF-A0A8C2Q960-F1
#
_entry.id   AF-A0A8C2Q960-F1
#
_cell.length_a   1.000
_cell.length_b   1.000
_cell.length_c   1.000
_cell.angle_alpha   90.00
_cell.angle_beta   90.00
_cell.angle_gamma   90.00
#
_symmetry.space_group_name_H-M   'P 1'
#
loop_
_entity.id
_entity.type
_entity.pdbx_description
1 polymer ?
#
loop_
_entity_poly.entity_id
_entity_poly.type
_entity_poly.pdbx_seq_one_letter_code
_entity_poly.pdbx_strand_id
1 'polypeptide(L)'
;MQGQTNIHTSINIRMYALLALCLPCFLSGNVFGYEYGEDYSDSYYNEISNGERLQTGATQIPCTPQDLSRWNKLFIMLEDSQMKQDMLLHQNEDMVKVEVDSIQKELHKLNNNKACVQASENTCKCISEQMNGNLNKAMEQLREAADTYQAQNNETLQQLIQFSKNQATRLTKLESSSLLGAGLGQVAMKSFSAYPKEQEASNADGGKLERALMATVADLQRVHAQLALFQRATAHRFLPSGCEMALLFPMRSKHIFAEVIPSMSMSLQSFTICLWAKVTQTLNKTVLFSYGTKKNPQELQLLLARHSVLLTVGGETHLVEAHSVVTDGQWGHFCAAWSSEQGLATLWVNGENVARVPGVAEGHVLPSNGFILLGQERSRSGIYRDLDSSVAFTGKMTGVNMWDHVLDAGRIKEYANQDGSCDSRGNVIGWGVSEIIPHGGSQYIN
;
A
#
# COMPACT_ATOMS: atom_id res chain seq x y z
N MET A 1 -36.61 5.50 52.34
CA MET A 1 -36.58 5.71 50.87
C MET A 1 -36.16 4.39 50.23
N GLN A 2 -37.14 3.57 49.91
CA GLN A 2 -37.00 2.11 49.75
C GLN A 2 -37.76 1.68 48.49
N GLY A 3 -37.52 2.41 47.39
CA GLY A 3 -38.31 2.34 46.17
C GLY A 3 -37.52 2.51 44.86
N GLN A 4 -36.18 2.36 44.89
CA GLN A 4 -35.35 2.44 43.68
C GLN A 4 -34.48 1.20 43.41
N THR A 5 -34.43 0.22 44.33
CA THR A 5 -33.68 -1.03 44.13
C THR A 5 -34.47 -2.14 43.43
N ASN A 6 -35.78 -1.96 43.17
CA ASN A 6 -36.63 -2.98 42.53
C ASN A 6 -36.80 -2.84 41.00
N ILE A 7 -36.26 -1.78 40.38
CA ILE A 7 -36.35 -1.60 38.91
C ILE A 7 -35.13 -2.23 38.21
N HIS A 8 -33.97 -2.26 38.88
CA HIS A 8 -32.75 -2.86 38.34
C HIS A 8 -32.74 -4.40 38.35
N THR A 9 -33.51 -5.04 39.23
CA THR A 9 -33.64 -6.50 39.31
C THR A 9 -34.66 -7.07 38.32
N SER A 10 -35.70 -6.32 37.95
CA SER A 10 -36.71 -6.78 36.98
C SER A 10 -36.25 -6.66 35.52
N ILE A 11 -35.41 -5.66 35.20
CA ILE A 11 -34.85 -5.48 33.84
C ILE A 11 -33.75 -6.50 33.54
N ASN A 12 -32.95 -6.89 34.54
CA ASN A 12 -31.93 -7.92 34.36
C ASN A 12 -32.55 -9.31 34.09
N ILE A 13 -33.68 -9.66 34.72
CA ILE A 13 -34.31 -10.98 34.52
C ILE A 13 -34.93 -11.12 33.11
N ARG A 14 -35.39 -10.03 32.49
CA ARG A 14 -35.88 -10.05 31.09
C ARG A 14 -34.78 -10.02 30.04
N MET A 15 -33.59 -9.48 30.36
CA MET A 15 -32.45 -9.45 29.44
C MET A 15 -31.75 -10.82 29.34
N TYR A 16 -31.70 -11.59 30.42
CA TYR A 16 -31.19 -12.98 30.40
C TYR A 16 -32.14 -13.98 29.72
N ALA A 17 -33.45 -13.72 29.69
CA ALA A 17 -34.41 -14.58 28.98
C ALA A 17 -34.40 -14.39 27.45
N LEU A 18 -34.02 -13.20 26.96
CA LEU A 18 -33.89 -12.92 25.51
C LEU A 18 -32.53 -13.34 24.93
N LEU A 19 -31.50 -13.49 25.77
CA LEU A 19 -30.18 -14.02 25.38
C LEU A 19 -30.12 -15.57 25.36
N ALA A 20 -31.15 -16.26 25.87
CA ALA A 20 -31.22 -17.73 25.90
C ALA A 20 -31.92 -18.37 24.68
N LEU A 21 -32.38 -17.60 23.69
CA LEU A 21 -33.11 -18.10 22.52
C LEU A 21 -32.36 -18.01 21.18
N CYS A 22 -31.13 -17.47 21.13
CA CYS A 22 -30.42 -17.24 19.85
C CYS A 22 -28.93 -17.64 19.82
N LEU A 23 -28.49 -18.64 20.59
CA LEU A 23 -27.23 -19.36 20.36
C LEU A 23 -27.37 -20.79 20.93
N PRO A 24 -27.65 -21.80 20.08
CA PRO A 24 -26.56 -22.40 19.32
C PRO A 24 -27.00 -22.90 17.92
N CYS A 25 -26.42 -22.33 16.87
CA CYS A 25 -26.40 -22.96 15.55
C CYS A 25 -25.07 -22.75 14.85
N PHE A 26 -23.95 -22.78 15.58
CA PHE A 26 -22.64 -22.97 14.95
C PHE A 26 -21.75 -23.77 15.90
N LEU A 27 -21.24 -24.88 15.35
CA LEU A 27 -20.19 -25.77 15.85
C LEU A 27 -20.64 -26.99 16.67
N SER A 28 -21.14 -28.02 15.98
CA SER A 28 -20.53 -29.37 15.94
C SER A 28 -21.52 -30.37 15.33
N GLY A 29 -21.08 -31.10 14.31
CA GLY A 29 -21.95 -32.06 13.62
C GLY A 29 -21.24 -32.83 12.53
N ASN A 30 -20.08 -33.38 12.85
CA ASN A 30 -19.46 -34.46 12.09
C ASN A 30 -19.70 -35.76 12.89
N VAL A 31 -20.01 -36.84 12.15
CA VAL A 31 -19.72 -38.26 12.46
C VAL A 31 -20.78 -39.12 13.22
N PHE A 32 -21.43 -39.98 12.42
CA PHE A 32 -21.75 -41.43 12.56
C PHE A 32 -22.59 -42.02 13.72
N GLY A 33 -23.64 -42.79 13.34
CA GLY A 33 -23.67 -44.24 13.62
C GLY A 33 -24.92 -44.92 14.24
N TYR A 34 -25.56 -45.79 13.44
CA TYR A 34 -26.14 -47.13 13.75
C TYR A 34 -27.41 -47.22 14.65
N GLU A 35 -28.38 -48.15 14.53
CA GLU A 35 -28.47 -49.48 13.90
C GLU A 35 -29.93 -50.05 13.94
N TYR A 36 -30.09 -51.27 13.38
CA TYR A 36 -31.25 -52.20 13.26
C TYR A 36 -32.13 -52.03 12.00
N GLY A 37 -32.39 -53.04 11.16
CA GLY A 37 -32.09 -54.48 11.18
C GLY A 37 -33.29 -55.26 10.61
N GLU A 38 -33.01 -56.31 9.81
CA GLU A 38 -33.92 -57.36 9.26
C GLU A 38 -34.72 -56.98 7.99
N ASP A 39 -34.36 -57.44 6.77
CA ASP A 39 -34.34 -58.79 6.16
C ASP A 39 -35.67 -59.15 5.46
N TYR A 40 -35.64 -59.28 4.11
CA TYR A 40 -36.18 -60.39 3.29
C TYR A 40 -36.22 -60.03 1.78
N SER A 41 -35.26 -60.62 1.06
CA SER A 41 -35.24 -61.19 -0.31
C SER A 41 -36.33 -60.91 -1.39
N ASP A 42 -35.82 -60.42 -2.53
CA ASP A 42 -35.82 -60.94 -3.92
C ASP A 42 -37.06 -61.15 -4.83
N SER A 43 -36.83 -60.71 -6.09
CA SER A 43 -37.28 -61.26 -7.41
C SER A 43 -38.67 -60.85 -7.94
N TYR A 44 -38.94 -60.60 -9.23
CA TYR A 44 -38.37 -61.08 -10.50
C TYR A 44 -38.48 -60.04 -11.65
N TYR A 45 -37.56 -60.22 -12.61
CA TYR A 45 -37.43 -59.77 -14.00
C TYR A 45 -38.70 -59.42 -14.83
N ASN A 46 -38.50 -58.59 -15.86
CA ASN A 46 -39.07 -58.86 -17.19
C ASN A 46 -38.07 -58.45 -18.30
N GLU A 47 -37.48 -59.47 -18.92
CA GLU A 47 -36.80 -59.37 -20.21
C GLU A 47 -37.83 -59.26 -21.35
N ILE A 48 -37.40 -58.60 -22.43
CA ILE A 48 -38.17 -58.35 -23.65
C ILE A 48 -38.17 -59.62 -24.52
N SER A 49 -39.34 -60.03 -25.02
CA SER A 49 -39.47 -60.99 -26.13
C SER A 49 -40.12 -60.34 -27.35
N ASN A 50 -39.42 -60.44 -28.48
CA ASN A 50 -39.92 -60.13 -29.83
C ASN A 50 -40.90 -61.21 -30.31
N GLY A 51 -41.93 -60.82 -31.08
CA GLY A 51 -42.55 -61.75 -32.02
C GLY A 51 -44.04 -61.57 -32.33
N GLU A 52 -44.30 -61.03 -33.53
CA GLU A 52 -45.28 -61.52 -34.51
C GLU A 52 -46.81 -61.22 -34.42
N ARG A 53 -47.22 -60.43 -35.42
CA ARG A 53 -48.22 -60.73 -36.49
C ARG A 53 -49.73 -60.46 -36.25
N LEU A 54 -50.17 -59.36 -36.91
CA LEU A 54 -51.32 -59.20 -37.82
C LEU A 54 -52.63 -60.00 -37.54
N GLN A 55 -53.76 -59.30 -37.39
CA GLN A 55 -54.78 -59.21 -38.46
C GLN A 55 -55.98 -58.29 -38.13
N THR A 56 -56.41 -57.65 -39.22
CA THR A 56 -57.58 -56.84 -39.57
C THR A 56 -58.95 -57.19 -38.97
N GLY A 57 -59.75 -56.15 -38.70
CA GLY A 57 -61.21 -56.21 -38.62
C GLY A 57 -61.83 -54.81 -38.50
N ALA A 58 -62.32 -54.25 -39.62
CA ALA A 58 -63.05 -52.99 -39.64
C ALA A 58 -64.52 -53.20 -39.27
N THR A 59 -65.06 -52.42 -38.34
CA THR A 59 -66.49 -52.11 -38.26
C THR A 59 -66.66 -50.66 -37.78
N GLN A 60 -67.37 -49.85 -38.56
CA GLN A 60 -67.76 -48.47 -38.23
C GLN A 60 -69.05 -48.45 -37.39
N ILE A 61 -69.37 -47.23 -36.88
CA ILE A 61 -70.66 -46.66 -36.42
C ILE A 61 -70.68 -46.42 -34.88
N PRO A 62 -71.24 -45.29 -34.35
CA PRO A 62 -71.10 -43.86 -34.69
C PRO A 62 -70.67 -43.02 -33.46
N CYS A 63 -70.18 -41.79 -33.68
CA CYS A 63 -69.80 -40.87 -32.60
C CYS A 63 -71.00 -40.40 -31.77
N THR A 64 -70.94 -40.57 -30.45
CA THR A 64 -71.54 -39.65 -29.46
C THR A 64 -70.43 -39.12 -28.55
N PRO A 65 -70.44 -37.82 -28.20
CA PRO A 65 -69.31 -37.18 -27.53
C PRO A 65 -69.26 -37.62 -26.08
N GLN A 66 -68.33 -38.50 -25.75
CA GLN A 66 -68.06 -38.90 -24.37
C GLN A 66 -67.12 -37.85 -23.74
N ASP A 67 -67.57 -37.28 -22.63
CA ASP A 67 -66.81 -36.36 -21.80
C ASP A 67 -65.37 -36.88 -21.62
N LEU A 68 -64.41 -36.15 -22.19
CA LEU A 68 -62.98 -36.44 -22.07
C LEU A 68 -62.65 -36.47 -20.58
N SER A 69 -62.36 -37.68 -20.08
CA SER A 69 -61.95 -37.88 -18.69
C SER A 69 -60.81 -36.92 -18.37
N ARG A 70 -60.79 -36.40 -17.15
CA ARG A 70 -59.77 -35.44 -16.65
C ARG A 70 -58.33 -35.87 -17.01
N TRP A 71 -58.10 -37.18 -17.07
CA TRP A 71 -56.83 -37.79 -17.48
C TRP A 71 -56.50 -37.58 -18.95
N ASN A 72 -57.46 -37.71 -19.87
CA ASN A 72 -57.22 -37.42 -21.30
C ASN A 72 -56.89 -35.94 -21.52
N LYS A 73 -57.54 -35.01 -20.79
CA LYS A 73 -57.15 -33.59 -20.84
C LYS A 73 -55.74 -33.36 -20.28
N LEU A 74 -55.37 -34.07 -19.21
CA LEU A 74 -54.02 -34.00 -18.64
C LEU A 74 -52.97 -34.56 -19.61
N PHE A 75 -53.25 -35.67 -20.28
CA PHE A 75 -52.37 -36.27 -21.29
C PHE A 75 -52.20 -35.36 -22.50
N ILE A 76 -53.28 -34.78 -23.03
CA ILE A 76 -53.22 -33.81 -24.13
C ILE A 76 -52.42 -32.56 -23.71
N MET A 77 -52.61 -32.07 -22.48
CA MET A 77 -51.83 -30.93 -21.97
C MET A 77 -50.35 -31.25 -21.74
N LEU A 78 -50.02 -32.48 -21.32
CA LEU A 78 -48.65 -32.94 -21.15
C LEU A 78 -47.95 -33.11 -22.50
N GLU A 79 -48.63 -33.68 -23.49
CA GLU A 79 -48.12 -33.86 -24.86
C GLU A 79 -47.88 -32.50 -25.55
N ASP A 80 -48.82 -31.56 -25.41
CA ASP A 80 -48.66 -30.19 -25.93
C ASP A 80 -47.53 -29.42 -25.23
N SER A 81 -47.33 -29.64 -23.92
CA SER A 81 -46.20 -29.05 -23.18
C SER A 81 -44.86 -29.65 -23.58
N GLN A 82 -44.79 -30.96 -23.81
CA GLN A 82 -43.56 -31.64 -24.21
C GLN A 82 -43.18 -31.27 -25.65
N MET A 83 -44.15 -31.20 -26.56
CA MET A 83 -43.92 -30.75 -27.94
C MET A 83 -43.46 -29.29 -28.01
N LYS A 84 -43.98 -28.41 -27.14
CA LYS A 84 -43.51 -27.02 -27.03
C LYS A 84 -42.09 -26.91 -26.49
N GLN A 85 -41.74 -27.75 -25.51
CA GLN A 85 -40.41 -27.78 -24.93
C GLN A 85 -39.37 -28.26 -25.96
N ASP A 86 -39.70 -29.29 -26.74
CA ASP A 86 -38.82 -29.79 -27.81
C ASP A 86 -38.67 -28.78 -28.95
N MET A 87 -39.75 -28.06 -29.31
CA MET A 87 -39.67 -26.99 -30.32
C MET A 87 -38.79 -25.81 -29.86
N LEU A 88 -38.87 -25.42 -28.57
CA LEU A 88 -38.03 -24.36 -28.01
C LEU A 88 -36.56 -24.79 -27.89
N LEU A 89 -36.29 -26.05 -27.54
CA LEU A 89 -34.94 -26.61 -27.54
C LEU A 89 -34.34 -26.60 -28.94
N HIS A 90 -35.09 -27.05 -29.94
CA HIS A 90 -34.63 -27.07 -31.32
C HIS A 90 -34.36 -25.67 -31.88
N GLN A 91 -35.21 -24.68 -31.55
CA GLN A 91 -34.97 -23.27 -31.93
C GLN A 91 -33.72 -22.68 -31.26
N ASN A 92 -33.48 -22.99 -29.98
CA ASN A 92 -32.28 -22.53 -29.28
C ASN A 92 -31.02 -23.20 -29.84
N GLU A 93 -31.06 -24.49 -30.15
CA GLU A 93 -29.92 -25.20 -30.77
C GLU A 93 -29.60 -24.63 -32.17
N ASP A 94 -30.61 -24.38 -33.00
CA ASP A 94 -30.42 -23.82 -34.34
C ASP A 94 -29.87 -22.39 -34.30
N MET A 95 -30.33 -21.56 -33.36
CA MET A 95 -29.83 -20.20 -33.17
C MET A 95 -28.36 -20.18 -32.70
N VAL A 96 -28.03 -21.01 -31.71
CA VAL A 96 -26.65 -21.13 -31.20
C VAL A 96 -25.71 -21.63 -32.30
N LYS A 97 -26.15 -22.58 -33.12
CA LYS A 97 -25.35 -23.13 -34.22
C LYS A 97 -25.02 -22.08 -35.28
N VAL A 98 -25.98 -21.23 -35.64
CA VAL A 98 -25.77 -20.13 -36.61
C VAL A 98 -24.76 -19.11 -36.10
N GLU A 99 -24.83 -18.73 -34.81
CA GLU A 99 -23.88 -17.79 -34.23
C GLU A 99 -22.47 -18.37 -34.12
N VAL A 100 -22.35 -19.65 -33.75
CA VAL A 100 -21.05 -20.34 -33.68
C VAL A 100 -20.41 -20.44 -35.06
N ASP A 101 -21.16 -20.79 -36.10
CA ASP A 101 -20.65 -20.86 -37.48
C ASP A 101 -20.24 -19.47 -38.02
N SER A 102 -20.93 -18.42 -37.60
CA SER A 102 -20.59 -17.03 -37.96
C SER A 102 -19.28 -16.60 -37.30
N ILE A 103 -19.12 -16.87 -36.00
CA ILE A 103 -17.89 -16.57 -35.25
C ILE A 103 -16.71 -17.37 -35.82
N GLN A 104 -16.90 -18.65 -36.14
CA GLN A 104 -15.85 -19.47 -36.75
C GLN A 104 -15.37 -18.92 -38.10
N LYS A 105 -16.27 -18.38 -38.93
CA LYS A 105 -15.90 -17.74 -40.21
C LYS A 105 -15.11 -16.45 -40.04
N GLU A 106 -15.51 -15.60 -39.09
CA GLU A 106 -14.78 -14.36 -38.80
C GLU A 106 -13.40 -14.63 -38.18
N LEU A 107 -13.29 -15.65 -37.32
CA LEU A 107 -12.02 -16.11 -36.76
C LEU A 107 -11.08 -16.69 -37.84
N HIS A 108 -11.64 -17.41 -38.82
CA HIS A 108 -10.88 -17.93 -39.95
C HIS A 108 -10.42 -16.82 -40.92
N LYS A 109 -11.19 -15.74 -41.09
CA LYS A 109 -10.77 -14.53 -41.82
C LYS A 109 -9.59 -13.83 -41.12
N LEU A 110 -9.64 -13.72 -39.80
CA LEU A 110 -8.59 -13.10 -39.00
C LEU A 110 -7.28 -13.92 -39.06
N ASN A 111 -7.40 -15.25 -38.98
CA ASN A 111 -6.25 -16.16 -39.08
C ASN A 111 -5.57 -16.16 -40.48
N ASN A 112 -6.32 -15.85 -41.54
CA ASN A 112 -5.79 -15.80 -42.90
C ASN A 112 -5.09 -14.47 -43.26
N ASN A 113 -5.23 -13.43 -42.44
CA ASN A 113 -4.53 -12.14 -42.61
C ASN A 113 -3.09 -12.18 -42.07
N LYS A 114 -2.29 -13.17 -42.50
CA LYS A 114 -0.87 -13.33 -42.15
C LYS A 114 -0.03 -12.08 -42.39
N ALA A 115 -0.43 -11.23 -43.34
CA ALA A 115 0.23 -9.96 -43.63
C ALA A 115 0.14 -8.95 -42.46
N CYS A 116 -0.96 -8.94 -41.70
CA CYS A 116 -1.15 -8.01 -40.58
C CYS A 116 -0.33 -8.44 -39.35
N VAL A 117 -0.29 -9.75 -39.06
CA VAL A 117 0.54 -10.31 -37.98
C VAL A 117 2.03 -10.13 -38.30
N GLN A 118 2.46 -10.43 -39.53
CA GLN A 118 3.87 -10.27 -39.93
C GLN A 118 4.31 -8.80 -39.94
N ALA A 119 3.45 -7.88 -40.37
CA ALA A 119 3.73 -6.45 -40.33
C ALA A 119 3.85 -5.92 -38.89
N SER A 120 2.99 -6.40 -37.98
CA SER A 120 3.06 -6.07 -36.55
C SER A 120 4.34 -6.62 -35.92
N GLU A 121 4.71 -7.87 -36.19
CA GLU A 121 5.95 -8.47 -35.68
C GLU A 121 7.21 -7.75 -36.16
N ASN A 122 7.25 -7.38 -37.45
CA ASN A 122 8.37 -6.64 -38.02
C ASN A 122 8.48 -5.22 -37.43
N THR A 123 7.35 -4.57 -37.17
CA THR A 123 7.31 -3.26 -36.51
C THR A 123 7.77 -3.36 -35.06
N CYS A 124 7.33 -4.38 -34.32
CA CYS A 124 7.79 -4.66 -32.95
C CYS A 124 9.29 -4.96 -32.90
N LYS A 125 9.84 -5.72 -33.86
CA LYS A 125 11.29 -5.98 -33.95
C LYS A 125 12.08 -4.69 -34.18
N CYS A 126 11.64 -3.85 -35.12
CA CYS A 126 12.31 -2.56 -35.39
C CYS A 126 12.31 -1.63 -34.17
N ILE A 127 11.18 -1.54 -33.46
CA ILE A 127 11.09 -0.74 -32.23
C ILE A 127 11.97 -1.32 -31.13
N SER A 128 12.02 -2.65 -30.99
CA SER A 128 12.86 -3.32 -30.00
C SER A 128 14.35 -3.09 -30.26
N GLU A 129 14.78 -3.16 -31.52
CA GLU A 129 16.18 -2.91 -31.91
C GLU A 129 16.56 -1.44 -31.69
N GLN A 130 15.66 -0.50 -32.00
CA GLN A 130 15.85 0.92 -31.77
C GLN A 130 15.92 1.25 -30.26
N MET A 131 15.03 0.70 -29.44
CA MET A 131 15.06 0.86 -27.99
C MET A 131 16.33 0.26 -27.39
N ASN A 132 16.75 -0.92 -27.85
CA ASN A 132 17.97 -1.56 -27.36
C ASN A 132 19.22 -0.76 -27.73
N GLY A 133 19.27 -0.19 -28.94
CA GLY A 133 20.34 0.72 -29.36
C GLY A 133 20.41 1.99 -28.51
N ASN A 134 19.27 2.60 -28.22
CA ASN A 134 19.19 3.78 -27.35
C ASN A 134 19.60 3.47 -25.91
N LEU A 135 19.17 2.32 -25.38
CA LEU A 135 19.53 1.86 -24.03
C LEU A 135 21.03 1.63 -23.91
N ASN A 136 21.65 0.95 -24.87
CA ASN A 136 23.09 0.71 -24.87
C ASN A 136 23.88 2.02 -24.93
N LYS A 137 23.42 2.99 -25.72
CA LYS A 137 24.05 4.31 -25.79
C LYS A 137 23.94 5.08 -24.46
N ALA A 138 22.78 5.02 -23.80
CA ALA A 138 22.58 5.63 -22.49
C ALA A 138 23.43 4.95 -21.41
N MET A 139 23.57 3.63 -21.45
CA MET A 139 24.43 2.88 -20.53
C MET A 139 25.90 3.26 -20.69
N GLU A 140 26.39 3.44 -21.92
CA GLU A 140 27.77 3.86 -22.15
C GLU A 140 28.03 5.29 -21.66
N GLN A 141 27.09 6.21 -21.88
CA GLN A 141 27.19 7.58 -21.35
C GLN A 141 27.21 7.62 -19.82
N LEU A 142 26.41 6.78 -19.16
CA LEU A 142 26.43 6.65 -17.70
C LEU A 142 27.75 6.08 -17.20
N ARG A 143 28.34 5.12 -17.93
CA ARG A 143 29.64 4.54 -17.60
C ARG A 143 30.76 5.57 -17.71
N GLU A 144 30.81 6.32 -18.80
CA GLU A 144 31.78 7.41 -18.97
C GLU A 144 31.64 8.49 -17.89
N ALA A 145 30.41 8.87 -17.54
CA ALA A 145 30.15 9.82 -16.46
C ALA A 145 30.62 9.28 -15.10
N ALA A 146 30.41 7.99 -14.82
CA ALA A 146 30.84 7.34 -13.59
C ALA A 146 32.38 7.29 -13.49
N ASP A 147 33.07 6.93 -14.58
CA ASP A 147 34.54 6.90 -14.62
C ASP A 147 35.13 8.32 -14.42
N THR A 148 34.50 9.34 -15.01
CA THR A 148 34.91 10.74 -14.85
C THR A 148 34.71 11.21 -13.41
N TYR A 149 33.57 10.88 -12.79
CA TYR A 149 33.28 11.22 -11.41
C TYR A 149 34.22 10.50 -10.43
N GLN A 150 34.55 9.24 -10.71
CA GLN A 150 35.51 8.46 -9.92
C GLN A 150 36.93 9.05 -10.01
N ALA A 151 37.35 9.49 -11.20
CA ALA A 151 38.64 10.18 -11.37
C ALA A 151 38.70 11.49 -10.57
N GLN A 152 37.64 12.31 -10.63
CA GLN A 152 37.57 13.58 -9.90
C GLN A 152 37.57 13.37 -8.37
N ASN A 153 36.85 12.36 -7.89
CA ASN A 153 36.86 12.00 -6.46
C ASN A 153 38.23 11.51 -5.99
N ASN A 154 38.92 10.69 -6.79
CA ASN A 154 40.28 10.24 -6.49
C ASN A 154 41.27 11.41 -6.41
N GLU A 155 41.16 12.38 -7.32
CA GLU A 155 41.99 13.59 -7.29
C GLU A 155 41.72 14.43 -6.04
N THR A 156 40.44 14.67 -5.72
CA THR A 156 40.03 15.39 -4.51
C THR A 156 40.52 14.69 -3.24
N LEU A 157 40.47 13.36 -3.21
CA LEU A 157 40.98 12.55 -2.09
C LEU A 157 42.50 12.70 -1.95
N GLN A 158 43.25 12.68 -3.05
CA GLN A 158 44.70 12.91 -3.03
C GLN A 158 45.04 14.31 -2.51
N GLN A 159 44.27 15.33 -2.90
CA GLN A 159 44.44 16.70 -2.38
C GLN A 159 44.19 16.77 -0.87
N LEU A 160 43.13 16.12 -0.38
CA LEU A 160 42.82 16.06 1.06
C LEU A 160 43.90 15.31 1.85
N ILE A 161 44.43 14.21 1.33
CA ILE A 161 45.54 13.48 1.95
C ILE A 161 46.79 14.36 2.03
N GLN A 162 47.10 15.09 0.95
CA GLN A 162 48.25 15.99 0.93
C GLN A 162 48.08 17.16 1.90
N PHE A 163 46.87 17.72 1.98
CA PHE A 163 46.53 18.76 2.95
C PHE A 163 46.69 18.24 4.39
N SER A 164 46.19 17.04 4.68
CA SER A 164 46.34 16.39 5.99
C SER A 164 47.81 16.17 6.36
N LYS A 165 48.64 15.67 5.43
CA LYS A 165 50.09 15.52 5.63
C LYS A 165 50.78 16.86 5.90
N ASN A 166 50.38 17.92 5.19
CA ASN A 166 50.91 19.27 5.41
C ASN A 166 50.50 19.85 6.78
N GLN A 167 49.27 19.61 7.23
CA GLN A 167 48.82 20.02 8.57
C GLN A 167 49.57 19.25 9.66
N ALA A 168 49.74 17.93 9.49
CA ALA A 168 50.49 17.10 10.44
C ALA A 168 51.95 17.56 10.56
N THR A 169 52.63 17.85 9.45
CA THR A 169 54.02 18.35 9.48
C THR A 169 54.14 19.75 10.09
N ARG A 170 53.12 20.61 9.94
CA ARG A 170 53.05 21.90 10.63
C ARG A 170 52.84 21.72 12.14
N LEU A 171 51.98 20.79 12.54
CA LEU A 171 51.77 20.45 13.95
C LEU A 171 53.05 19.95 14.60
N THR A 172 53.76 19.02 13.97
CA THR A 172 55.03 18.49 14.49
C THR A 172 56.10 19.57 14.58
N LYS A 173 56.11 20.54 13.64
CA LYS A 173 57.01 21.71 13.73
C LYS A 173 56.65 22.61 14.91
N LEU A 174 55.36 22.87 15.13
CA LEU A 174 54.89 23.66 16.27
C LEU A 174 55.19 22.97 17.61
N GLU A 175 54.99 21.65 17.70
CA GLU A 175 55.35 20.83 18.87
C GLU A 175 56.86 20.86 19.13
N SER A 176 57.69 20.75 18.09
CA SER A 176 59.15 20.85 18.23
C SER A 176 59.62 22.25 18.62
N SER A 177 58.91 23.31 18.21
CA SER A 177 59.22 24.70 18.58
C SER A 177 58.73 25.07 19.98
N SER A 178 57.68 24.43 20.48
CA SER A 178 57.15 24.64 21.84
C SER A 178 57.92 23.85 22.90
N LEU A 179 58.62 22.77 22.52
CA LEU A 179 59.55 22.04 23.40
C LEU A 179 60.82 22.82 23.77
N LEU A 180 61.09 23.98 23.14
CA LEU A 180 62.19 24.88 23.51
C LEU A 180 61.76 26.05 24.41
N GLY A 181 60.49 26.13 24.79
CA GLY A 181 59.94 27.24 25.57
C GLY A 181 59.01 26.79 26.69
N ALA A 182 59.57 26.75 27.90
CA ALA A 182 58.90 26.74 29.21
C ALA A 182 58.13 25.45 29.61
N GLY A 183 58.60 24.83 30.69
CA GLY A 183 57.94 23.71 31.34
C GLY A 183 56.68 24.10 32.11
N LEU A 184 55.74 23.17 32.16
CA LEU A 184 54.84 22.80 33.27
C LEU A 184 53.82 21.76 32.76
N GLY A 185 53.70 20.64 33.48
CA GLY A 185 52.51 19.76 33.45
C GLY A 185 52.45 18.67 32.37
N GLN A 186 52.85 17.45 32.74
CA GLN A 186 52.58 16.22 31.98
C GLN A 186 51.07 15.96 31.88
N VAL A 187 50.54 15.92 30.65
CA VAL A 187 49.46 15.00 30.28
C VAL A 187 49.94 14.24 29.05
N ALA A 188 50.43 13.03 29.29
CA ALA A 188 50.97 12.16 28.26
C ALA A 188 49.83 11.60 27.38
N MET A 189 49.59 12.22 26.23
CA MET A 189 48.87 11.57 25.13
C MET A 189 49.85 10.63 24.43
N LYS A 190 49.60 9.31 24.57
CA LYS A 190 50.43 8.25 23.99
C LYS A 190 50.50 8.40 22.46
N SER A 191 51.72 8.66 21.99
CA SER A 191 52.16 8.64 20.60
C SER A 191 51.78 7.34 19.89
N PHE A 192 51.25 7.46 18.67
CA PHE A 192 51.09 6.36 17.72
C PHE A 192 52.47 5.98 17.18
N SER A 193 52.91 4.77 17.51
CA SER A 193 54.15 4.18 17.03
C SER A 193 53.94 3.39 15.74
N ALA A 194 54.71 3.80 14.72
CA ALA A 194 55.37 2.98 13.71
C ALA A 194 54.53 2.19 12.67
N TYR A 195 54.61 2.67 11.43
CA TYR A 195 54.65 1.84 10.23
C TYR A 195 55.68 0.70 10.40
N PRO A 196 55.36 -0.57 10.07
CA PRO A 196 56.36 -1.61 10.00
C PRO A 196 57.20 -1.41 8.73
N LYS A 197 58.52 -1.30 8.92
CA LYS A 197 59.51 -1.46 7.85
C LYS A 197 59.42 -2.88 7.28
N GLU A 198 59.47 -2.97 5.97
CA GLU A 198 59.73 -4.20 5.24
C GLU A 198 61.06 -4.81 5.71
N GLN A 199 61.02 -6.09 6.08
CA GLN A 199 62.21 -6.89 6.28
C GLN A 199 61.97 -8.29 5.72
N GLU A 200 62.91 -8.71 4.88
CA GLU A 200 62.85 -9.88 4.01
C GLU A 200 62.66 -11.21 4.73
N ALA A 201 62.03 -12.10 3.96
CA ALA A 201 61.68 -13.50 4.14
C ALA A 201 62.47 -14.36 5.15
N SER A 202 61.74 -15.17 5.92
CA SER A 202 62.04 -16.61 6.01
C SER A 202 60.80 -17.40 6.43
N ASN A 203 60.76 -18.65 5.95
CA ASN A 203 59.65 -19.59 5.90
C ASN A 203 59.01 -19.93 7.26
N ALA A 204 57.70 -19.75 7.36
CA ALA A 204 56.71 -20.61 8.06
C ALA A 204 55.42 -19.81 8.24
N ASP A 205 54.46 -19.86 7.31
CA ASP A 205 53.49 -18.76 7.32
C ASP A 205 52.06 -19.00 6.83
N GLY A 206 51.47 -20.15 7.18
CA GLY A 206 50.00 -20.21 7.27
C GLY A 206 49.46 -19.23 8.34
N GLY A 207 50.23 -18.99 9.40
CA GLY A 207 49.81 -18.20 10.56
C GLY A 207 49.88 -16.67 10.41
N LYS A 208 50.76 -16.05 9.59
CA LYS A 208 50.60 -14.60 9.29
C LYS A 208 49.52 -14.37 8.27
N LEU A 209 49.26 -15.27 7.31
CA LEU A 209 48.17 -15.07 6.35
C LEU A 209 46.82 -15.04 7.10
N GLU A 210 46.62 -15.97 8.03
CA GLU A 210 45.44 -16.01 8.88
C GLU A 210 45.33 -14.77 9.79
N ARG A 211 46.44 -14.31 10.38
CA ARG A 211 46.46 -13.06 11.17
C ARG A 211 46.22 -11.81 10.33
N ALA A 212 46.75 -11.75 9.11
CA ALA A 212 46.52 -10.65 8.17
C ALA A 212 45.05 -10.64 7.74
N LEU A 213 44.47 -11.80 7.44
CA LEU A 213 43.06 -11.93 7.13
C LEU A 213 42.17 -11.50 8.30
N MET A 214 42.47 -11.96 9.53
CA MET A 214 41.73 -11.52 10.72
C MET A 214 41.87 -10.01 10.98
N ALA A 215 43.03 -9.43 10.73
CA ALA A 215 43.22 -7.98 10.82
C ALA A 215 42.37 -7.24 9.77
N THR A 216 42.33 -7.71 8.51
CA THR A 216 41.48 -7.10 7.48
C THR A 216 40.00 -7.21 7.80
N VAL A 217 39.54 -8.34 8.36
CA VAL A 217 38.13 -8.50 8.79
C VAL A 217 37.79 -7.53 9.92
N ALA A 218 38.69 -7.37 10.91
CA ALA A 218 38.49 -6.42 12.00
C ALA A 218 38.47 -4.96 11.50
N ASP A 219 39.32 -4.63 10.53
CA ASP A 219 39.33 -3.32 9.89
C ASP A 219 38.05 -3.09 9.06
N LEU A 220 37.57 -4.10 8.33
CA LEU A 220 36.32 -4.02 7.56
C LEU A 220 35.11 -3.81 8.48
N GLN A 221 35.05 -4.53 9.61
CA GLN A 221 34.02 -4.35 10.63
C GLN A 221 34.07 -2.95 11.24
N ARG A 222 35.27 -2.41 11.49
CA ARG A 222 35.46 -1.05 11.99
C ARG A 222 35.00 0.00 10.97
N VAL A 223 35.34 -0.17 9.70
CA VAL A 223 34.87 0.70 8.61
C VAL A 223 33.34 0.64 8.49
N HIS A 224 32.75 -0.55 8.58
CA HIS A 224 31.29 -0.71 8.53
C HIS A 224 30.59 0.00 9.70
N ALA A 225 31.15 -0.10 10.91
CA ALA A 225 30.63 0.60 12.08
C ALA A 225 30.77 2.13 11.94
N GLN A 226 31.89 2.62 11.41
CA GLN A 226 32.09 4.04 11.13
C GLN A 226 31.15 4.55 10.03
N LEU A 227 30.92 3.76 8.99
CA LEU A 227 29.98 4.09 7.92
C LEU A 227 28.55 4.16 8.46
N ALA A 228 28.14 3.24 9.33
CA ALA A 228 26.82 3.28 9.97
C ALA A 228 26.65 4.53 10.88
N LEU A 229 27.70 4.94 11.59
CA LEU A 229 27.71 6.17 12.37
C LEU A 229 27.64 7.42 11.47
N PHE A 230 28.40 7.42 10.38
CA PHE A 230 28.40 8.51 9.40
C PHE A 230 27.03 8.62 8.71
N GLN A 231 26.44 7.51 8.27
CA GLN A 231 25.09 7.43 7.71
C GLN A 231 24.03 7.96 8.68
N ARG A 232 24.12 7.63 9.98
CA ARG A 232 23.22 8.22 11.00
C ARG A 232 23.45 9.72 11.17
N ALA A 233 24.70 10.17 11.16
CA ALA A 233 25.05 11.57 11.26
C ALA A 233 24.61 12.39 10.03
N THR A 234 24.64 11.80 8.83
CA THR A 234 24.15 12.41 7.58
C THR A 234 22.64 12.30 7.41
N ALA A 235 21.99 11.24 7.89
CA ALA A 235 20.52 11.12 7.91
C ALA A 235 19.84 12.19 8.81
N HIS A 236 20.60 12.85 9.68
CA HIS A 236 20.16 14.05 10.40
C HIS A 236 20.31 15.36 9.62
N ARG A 237 21.13 15.36 8.55
CA ARG A 237 21.38 16.52 7.68
C ARG A 237 20.57 16.48 6.39
N PHE A 238 20.13 15.32 5.94
CA PHE A 238 19.33 15.16 4.72
C PHE A 238 17.90 14.78 5.08
N LEU A 239 16.96 15.57 4.58
CA LEU A 239 15.53 15.25 4.66
C LEU A 239 15.21 14.14 3.64
N PRO A 240 14.17 13.32 3.89
CA PRO A 240 13.81 12.25 2.98
C PRO A 240 13.39 12.79 1.60
N SER A 241 13.59 11.96 0.57
CA SER A 241 13.26 12.26 -0.82
C SER A 241 13.93 13.52 -1.37
N GLY A 242 15.11 13.87 -0.87
CA GLY A 242 15.87 15.03 -1.35
C GLY A 242 15.18 16.37 -1.12
N CYS A 243 14.16 16.46 -0.26
CA CYS A 243 13.51 17.73 0.04
C CYS A 243 14.50 18.69 0.72
N GLU A 244 14.46 19.97 0.37
CA GLU A 244 15.38 20.97 0.94
C GLU A 244 14.87 21.56 2.27
N MET A 245 13.57 21.41 2.56
CA MET A 245 12.91 22.02 3.70
C MET A 245 11.89 21.08 4.34
N ALA A 246 11.67 21.24 5.65
CA ALA A 246 10.65 20.56 6.44
C ALA A 246 9.94 21.54 7.37
N LEU A 247 8.71 21.22 7.76
CA LEU A 247 8.01 21.88 8.86
C LEU A 247 8.36 21.22 10.19
N LEU A 248 8.75 22.04 11.16
CA LEU A 248 8.98 21.63 12.55
C LEU A 248 7.78 22.00 13.42
N PHE A 249 7.30 21.03 14.20
CA PHE A 249 6.29 21.20 15.23
C PHE A 249 6.93 20.87 16.58
N PRO A 250 7.39 21.88 17.36
CA PRO A 250 8.30 21.65 18.48
C PRO A 250 7.64 21.00 19.70
N MET A 251 6.32 21.12 19.85
CA MET A 251 5.57 20.54 20.96
C MET A 251 4.08 20.40 20.62
N ARG A 252 3.37 19.55 21.37
CA ARG A 252 1.91 19.41 21.25
C ARG A 252 1.25 20.67 21.80
N SER A 253 0.59 21.42 20.93
CA SER A 253 -0.09 22.65 21.32
C SER A 253 -1.26 22.92 20.40
N LYS A 254 -2.31 23.52 20.97
CA LYS A 254 -3.47 24.02 20.21
C LYS A 254 -3.16 25.26 19.37
N HIS A 255 -2.01 25.88 19.59
CA HIS A 255 -1.58 27.09 18.87
C HIS A 255 -0.56 26.80 17.77
N ILE A 256 -0.12 25.55 17.63
CA ILE A 256 0.94 25.14 16.70
C ILE A 256 0.32 24.25 15.63
N PHE A 257 0.25 24.75 14.41
CA PHE A 257 -0.28 24.05 13.24
C PHE A 257 0.19 24.77 11.97
N ALA A 258 0.04 24.13 10.81
CA ALA A 258 0.19 24.83 9.54
C ALA A 258 -1.11 24.77 8.74
N GLU A 259 -1.56 25.90 8.20
CA GLU A 259 -2.72 25.99 7.32
C GLU A 259 -2.27 25.85 5.87
N VAL A 260 -2.98 25.04 5.08
CA VAL A 260 -2.65 24.81 3.66
C VAL A 260 -3.72 25.45 2.79
N ILE A 261 -3.28 26.27 1.83
CA ILE A 261 -4.14 26.80 0.77
C ILE A 261 -3.98 25.91 -0.47
N PRO A 262 -4.99 25.10 -0.82
CA PRO A 262 -4.89 24.21 -1.98
C PRO A 262 -4.92 25.02 -3.28
N SER A 263 -4.25 24.52 -4.31
CA SER A 263 -4.18 25.18 -5.62
C SER A 263 -5.49 25.08 -6.42
N MET A 264 -6.42 24.23 -5.99
CA MET A 264 -7.74 24.04 -6.59
C MET A 264 -8.80 23.71 -5.54
N SER A 265 -10.07 23.63 -5.97
CA SER A 265 -11.19 23.31 -5.08
C SER A 265 -11.12 21.88 -4.54
N MET A 266 -11.44 21.72 -3.25
CA MET A 266 -11.54 20.42 -2.56
C MET A 266 -12.82 19.63 -2.88
N SER A 267 -13.55 20.00 -3.94
CA SER A 267 -14.74 19.29 -4.42
C SER A 267 -14.37 17.99 -5.15
N LEU A 268 -13.84 17.01 -4.42
CA LEU A 268 -13.18 15.83 -4.98
C LEU A 268 -13.99 14.54 -4.79
N GLN A 269 -14.00 13.69 -5.80
CA GLN A 269 -14.55 12.33 -5.74
C GLN A 269 -13.46 11.26 -5.56
N SER A 270 -12.20 11.64 -5.71
CA SER A 270 -11.05 10.79 -5.48
C SER A 270 -9.89 11.64 -5.00
N PHE A 271 -8.95 11.04 -4.30
CA PHE A 271 -7.70 11.71 -3.97
C PHE A 271 -6.59 10.71 -3.67
N THR A 272 -5.36 11.22 -3.69
CA THR A 272 -4.21 10.63 -3.02
C THR A 272 -3.53 11.70 -2.19
N ILE A 273 -3.17 11.40 -0.95
CA ILE A 273 -2.35 12.25 -0.08
C ILE A 273 -1.08 11.47 0.24
N CYS A 274 0.08 12.11 0.12
CA CYS A 274 1.36 11.57 0.56
C CYS A 274 2.13 12.62 1.36
N LEU A 275 2.79 12.21 2.42
CA LEU A 275 3.70 13.05 3.19
C LEU A 275 4.77 12.22 3.91
N TRP A 276 5.91 12.86 4.17
CA TRP A 276 6.92 12.32 5.07
C TRP A 276 6.73 12.93 6.46
N ALA A 277 6.70 12.09 7.49
CA ALA A 277 6.66 12.54 8.87
C ALA A 277 7.66 11.80 9.75
N LYS A 278 8.38 12.56 10.57
CA LYS A 278 9.17 12.07 11.69
C LYS A 278 8.48 12.49 12.98
N VAL A 279 7.59 11.62 13.46
CA VAL A 279 6.82 11.84 14.67
C VAL A 279 7.70 11.65 15.90
N THR A 280 7.65 12.58 16.86
CA THR A 280 8.41 12.45 18.11
C THR A 280 7.82 11.38 19.02
N GLN A 281 6.49 11.35 19.10
CA GLN A 281 5.75 10.38 19.90
C GLN A 281 4.36 10.17 19.31
N THR A 282 3.95 8.91 19.15
CA THR A 282 2.58 8.55 18.79
C THR A 282 1.74 8.28 20.04
N LEU A 283 0.67 9.06 20.21
CA LEU A 283 -0.28 8.91 21.31
C LEU A 283 -1.58 8.28 20.79
N ASN A 284 -2.67 8.35 21.58
CA ASN A 284 -3.96 7.79 21.18
C ASN A 284 -4.50 8.36 19.86
N LYS A 285 -4.24 9.65 19.59
CA LYS A 285 -4.56 10.32 18.33
C LYS A 285 -3.51 11.39 18.06
N THR A 286 -2.91 11.36 16.89
CA THR A 286 -1.94 12.35 16.43
C THR A 286 -2.27 12.68 14.98
N VAL A 287 -2.75 13.88 14.71
CA VAL A 287 -3.22 14.29 13.38
C VAL A 287 -2.03 14.68 12.52
N LEU A 288 -1.87 14.05 11.34
CA LEU A 288 -0.87 14.47 10.36
C LEU A 288 -1.49 15.51 9.43
N PHE A 289 -2.61 15.14 8.81
CA PHE A 289 -3.37 15.96 7.88
C PHE A 289 -4.83 15.91 8.28
N SER A 290 -5.50 17.06 8.27
CA SER A 290 -6.95 17.13 8.38
C SER A 290 -7.53 18.12 7.38
N TYR A 291 -8.70 17.77 6.87
CA TYR A 291 -9.59 18.65 6.14
C TYR A 291 -10.93 18.69 6.85
N GLY A 292 -11.44 19.89 7.11
CA GLY A 292 -12.70 20.09 7.82
C GLY A 292 -13.49 21.25 7.27
N THR A 293 -14.81 21.07 7.16
CA THR A 293 -15.76 22.14 6.81
C THR A 293 -16.47 22.68 8.05
N LYS A 294 -17.30 23.72 7.87
CA LYS A 294 -18.19 24.21 8.93
C LYS A 294 -19.23 23.18 9.36
N LYS A 295 -19.65 22.29 8.45
CA LYS A 295 -20.67 21.26 8.72
C LYS A 295 -20.05 20.04 9.38
N ASN A 296 -18.89 19.62 8.88
CA ASN A 296 -18.18 18.46 9.36
C ASN A 296 -16.69 18.80 9.55
N PRO A 297 -16.21 18.97 10.80
CA PRO A 297 -14.81 19.30 11.07
C PRO A 297 -13.85 18.14 10.79
N GLN A 298 -14.35 16.92 10.67
CA GLN A 298 -13.58 15.69 10.46
C GLN A 298 -13.92 15.09 9.10
N GLU A 299 -13.94 15.95 8.07
CA GLU A 299 -14.35 15.57 6.72
C GLU A 299 -13.37 14.58 6.07
N LEU A 300 -12.08 14.77 6.30
CA LEU A 300 -11.02 13.86 5.87
C LEU A 300 -9.84 13.98 6.83
N GLN A 301 -9.34 12.86 7.35
CA GLN A 301 -8.18 12.86 8.24
C GLN A 301 -7.22 11.71 7.92
N LEU A 302 -5.92 12.03 7.89
CA LEU A 302 -4.83 11.07 7.98
C LEU A 302 -4.14 11.27 9.32
N LEU A 303 -4.18 10.24 10.17
CA LEU A 303 -3.73 10.34 11.55
C LEU A 303 -2.96 9.09 11.98
N LEU A 304 -2.23 9.22 13.09
CA LEU A 304 -1.54 8.14 13.77
C LEU A 304 -2.24 7.87 15.11
N ALA A 305 -2.37 6.60 15.48
CA ALA A 305 -2.88 6.20 16.79
C ALA A 305 -2.03 5.05 17.33
N ARG A 306 -1.27 5.32 18.40
CA ARG A 306 -0.18 4.45 18.86
C ARG A 306 0.70 4.11 17.64
N HIS A 307 0.94 2.84 17.35
CA HIS A 307 1.77 2.43 16.21
C HIS A 307 0.97 2.19 14.91
N SER A 308 -0.28 2.67 14.83
CA SER A 308 -1.16 2.50 13.67
C SER A 308 -1.24 3.76 12.81
N VAL A 309 -1.51 3.59 11.51
CA VAL A 309 -1.92 4.66 10.57
C VAL A 309 -3.40 4.51 10.27
N LEU A 310 -4.12 5.63 10.31
CA LEU A 310 -5.57 5.67 10.18
C LEU A 310 -5.99 6.70 9.12
N LEU A 311 -6.98 6.35 8.30
CA LEU A 311 -7.66 7.24 7.35
C LEU A 311 -9.15 7.29 7.68
N THR A 312 -9.72 8.49 7.67
CA THR A 312 -11.17 8.72 7.74
C THR A 312 -11.63 9.58 6.58
N VAL A 313 -12.79 9.27 5.99
CA VAL A 313 -13.41 10.03 4.88
C VAL A 313 -14.89 10.21 5.16
N GLY A 314 -15.40 11.43 5.05
CA GLY A 314 -16.80 11.77 5.35
C GLY A 314 -17.16 11.72 6.84
N GLY A 315 -16.18 11.54 7.75
CA GLY A 315 -16.39 11.44 9.20
C GLY A 315 -15.73 10.20 9.84
N GLU A 316 -15.79 10.11 11.17
CA GLU A 316 -15.15 9.05 11.97
C GLU A 316 -15.76 7.65 11.77
N THR A 317 -16.95 7.53 11.16
CA THR A 317 -17.61 6.23 10.93
C THR A 317 -16.96 5.39 9.84
N HIS A 318 -16.18 6.01 8.95
CA HIS A 318 -15.55 5.35 7.81
C HIS A 318 -14.04 5.29 8.01
N LEU A 319 -13.64 4.44 8.96
CA LEU A 319 -12.25 4.30 9.38
C LEU A 319 -11.54 3.15 8.64
N VAL A 320 -10.33 3.44 8.15
CA VAL A 320 -9.36 2.44 7.69
C VAL A 320 -8.15 2.50 8.60
N GLU A 321 -7.72 1.35 9.11
CA GLU A 321 -6.59 1.27 10.04
C GLU A 321 -5.58 0.20 9.61
N ALA A 322 -4.30 0.54 9.66
CA ALA A 322 -3.18 -0.39 9.53
C ALA A 322 -2.35 -0.38 10.83
N HIS A 323 -2.22 -1.53 11.48
CA HIS A 323 -1.60 -1.66 12.80
C HIS A 323 -0.09 -1.91 12.72
N SER A 324 0.65 -1.40 13.71
CA SER A 324 2.09 -1.70 13.92
C SER A 324 3.00 -1.36 12.73
N VAL A 325 2.69 -0.27 12.03
CA VAL A 325 3.42 0.20 10.84
C VAL A 325 4.19 1.50 11.08
N VAL A 326 4.09 2.09 12.28
CA VAL A 326 4.72 3.36 12.64
C VAL A 326 5.81 3.14 13.67
N THR A 327 6.95 3.84 13.52
CA THR A 327 8.03 3.86 14.51
C THR A 327 8.33 5.30 14.92
N ASP A 328 8.21 5.59 16.22
CA ASP A 328 8.52 6.90 16.78
C ASP A 328 9.99 7.28 16.55
N GLY A 329 10.24 8.56 16.27
CA GLY A 329 11.57 9.10 16.06
C GLY A 329 12.24 8.71 14.75
N GLN A 330 11.54 8.03 13.84
CA GLN A 330 12.01 7.70 12.49
C GLN A 330 11.15 8.39 11.42
N TRP A 331 11.74 8.65 10.25
CA TRP A 331 10.99 9.12 9.10
C TRP A 331 10.14 7.98 8.55
N GLY A 332 8.85 8.23 8.35
CA GLY A 332 7.96 7.37 7.58
C GLY A 332 7.32 8.15 6.45
N HIS A 333 7.20 7.52 5.29
CA HIS A 333 6.38 8.00 4.18
C HIS A 333 4.97 7.44 4.32
N PHE A 334 3.99 8.31 4.52
CA PHE A 334 2.60 7.94 4.76
C PHE A 334 1.76 8.41 3.58
N CYS A 335 1.07 7.49 2.91
CA CYS A 335 0.06 7.85 1.91
C CYS A 335 -1.29 7.22 2.18
N ALA A 336 -2.33 7.92 1.73
CA ALA A 336 -3.70 7.47 1.70
C ALA A 336 -4.30 7.78 0.34
N ALA A 337 -5.03 6.84 -0.26
CA ALA A 337 -5.78 7.09 -1.48
C ALA A 337 -7.22 6.58 -1.32
N TRP A 338 -8.17 7.29 -1.92
CA TRP A 338 -9.59 6.95 -1.85
C TRP A 338 -10.32 7.31 -3.14
N SER A 339 -11.33 6.52 -3.51
CA SER A 339 -12.25 6.77 -4.63
C SER A 339 -13.69 6.56 -4.20
N SER A 340 -14.56 7.51 -4.57
CA SER A 340 -15.99 7.54 -4.28
C SER A 340 -16.76 6.40 -4.94
N GLU A 341 -16.39 5.98 -6.15
CA GLU A 341 -17.17 5.04 -6.98
C GLU A 341 -17.50 3.73 -6.25
N GLN A 342 -16.53 3.14 -5.57
CA GLN A 342 -16.67 1.90 -4.79
C GLN A 342 -16.31 2.10 -3.31
N GLY A 343 -16.10 3.36 -2.90
CA GLY A 343 -15.54 3.69 -1.59
C GLY A 343 -14.20 3.01 -1.32
N LEU A 344 -13.37 2.79 -2.35
CA LEU A 344 -12.12 2.06 -2.19
C LEU A 344 -11.06 2.97 -1.55
N ALA A 345 -10.70 2.68 -0.31
CA ALA A 345 -9.63 3.33 0.43
C ALA A 345 -8.38 2.44 0.54
N THR A 346 -7.19 3.03 0.44
CA THR A 346 -5.92 2.35 0.65
C THR A 346 -4.99 3.17 1.53
N LEU A 347 -4.21 2.49 2.37
CA LEU A 347 -3.13 3.08 3.15
C LEU A 347 -1.80 2.49 2.68
N TRP A 348 -0.78 3.35 2.63
CA TRP A 348 0.57 2.98 2.25
C TRP A 348 1.58 3.53 3.25
N VAL A 349 2.56 2.71 3.59
CA VAL A 349 3.68 3.12 4.44
C VAL A 349 4.98 2.71 3.77
N ASN A 350 5.88 3.68 3.57
CA ASN A 350 7.18 3.47 2.93
C ASN A 350 7.07 2.77 1.55
N GLY A 351 6.02 3.09 0.80
CA GLY A 351 5.79 2.58 -0.55
C GLY A 351 5.07 1.23 -0.63
N GLU A 352 4.77 0.61 0.52
CA GLU A 352 4.08 -0.68 0.59
C GLU A 352 2.61 -0.49 0.98
N ASN A 353 1.71 -1.22 0.33
CA ASN A 353 0.27 -1.18 0.64
C ASN A 353 0.00 -1.93 1.95
N VAL A 354 -0.40 -1.20 2.99
CA VAL A 354 -0.61 -1.78 4.33
C VAL A 354 -2.09 -1.99 4.67
N ALA A 355 -3.00 -1.35 3.93
CA ALA A 355 -4.43 -1.63 4.01
C ALA A 355 -5.14 -1.30 2.70
N ARG A 356 -6.20 -2.07 2.41
CA ARG A 356 -7.12 -1.87 1.29
C ARG A 356 -8.53 -2.23 1.74
N VAL A 357 -9.43 -1.26 1.74
CA VAL A 357 -10.79 -1.41 2.29
C VAL A 357 -11.80 -0.80 1.32
N PRO A 358 -12.75 -1.58 0.76
CA PRO A 358 -13.86 -1.06 -0.05
C PRO A 358 -15.01 -0.52 0.82
N GLY A 359 -15.96 0.19 0.21
CA GLY A 359 -17.18 0.68 0.88
C GLY A 359 -16.98 1.83 1.88
N VAL A 360 -15.80 2.44 1.92
CA VAL A 360 -15.50 3.61 2.76
C VAL A 360 -16.12 4.83 2.11
N ALA A 361 -17.16 5.41 2.71
CA ALA A 361 -17.85 6.60 2.21
C ALA A 361 -18.23 6.52 0.70
N GLU A 362 -18.75 5.38 0.25
CA GLU A 362 -19.13 5.17 -1.15
C GLU A 362 -20.14 6.24 -1.65
N GLY A 363 -19.92 6.76 -2.85
CA GLY A 363 -20.73 7.82 -3.45
C GLY A 363 -20.54 9.22 -2.83
N HIS A 364 -19.68 9.35 -1.83
CA HIS A 364 -19.41 10.63 -1.17
C HIS A 364 -18.64 11.59 -2.09
N VAL A 365 -18.82 12.89 -1.88
CA VAL A 365 -18.02 13.92 -2.54
C VAL A 365 -17.47 14.82 -1.44
N LEU A 366 -16.15 14.99 -1.39
CA LEU A 366 -15.56 15.92 -0.45
C LEU A 366 -16.15 17.31 -0.74
N PRO A 367 -16.81 17.95 0.23
CA PRO A 367 -17.41 19.27 0.03
C PRO A 367 -16.34 20.31 -0.22
N SER A 368 -16.63 21.35 -1.01
CA SER A 368 -15.75 22.51 -1.15
C SER A 368 -15.76 23.42 0.10
N ASN A 369 -14.88 24.42 0.12
CA ASN A 369 -14.88 25.51 1.11
C ASN A 369 -14.61 25.07 2.57
N GLY A 370 -13.78 24.05 2.78
CA GLY A 370 -13.20 23.71 4.08
C GLY A 370 -11.81 24.29 4.29
N PHE A 371 -11.18 23.86 5.38
CA PHE A 371 -9.84 24.26 5.80
C PHE A 371 -8.97 23.03 5.92
N ILE A 372 -7.72 23.14 5.45
CA ILE A 372 -6.73 22.08 5.53
C ILE A 372 -5.70 22.47 6.60
N LEU A 373 -5.53 21.62 7.60
CA LEU A 373 -4.57 21.81 8.68
C LEU A 373 -3.59 20.64 8.75
N LEU A 374 -2.31 20.97 8.89
CA LEU A 374 -1.25 20.04 9.24
C LEU A 374 -0.98 20.11 10.73
N GLY A 375 -0.90 18.94 11.36
CA GLY A 375 -0.58 18.80 12.78
C GLY A 375 -1.69 19.14 13.77
N GLN A 376 -2.88 19.49 13.28
CA GLN A 376 -4.08 19.78 14.07
C GLN A 376 -5.34 19.36 13.31
N GLU A 377 -6.47 19.30 14.02
CA GLU A 377 -7.81 19.12 13.42
C GLU A 377 -8.71 20.32 13.70
N ARG A 378 -9.64 20.61 12.78
CA ARG A 378 -10.56 21.74 12.94
C ARG A 378 -11.48 21.51 14.15
N SER A 379 -11.65 22.54 14.98
CA SER A 379 -12.64 22.51 16.05
C SER A 379 -14.07 22.67 15.51
N ARG A 380 -15.07 22.08 16.19
CA ARG A 380 -16.50 22.26 15.87
C ARG A 380 -16.94 23.72 15.94
N SER A 381 -16.33 24.54 16.79
CA SER A 381 -16.63 25.98 16.87
C SER A 381 -16.10 26.74 15.64
N GLY A 382 -15.17 26.15 14.90
CA GLY A 382 -14.50 26.76 13.77
C GLY A 382 -13.47 27.83 14.12
N ILE A 383 -13.18 28.02 15.42
CA ILE A 383 -12.25 29.02 15.94
C ILE A 383 -10.91 28.35 16.28
N TYR A 384 -9.80 28.89 15.79
CA TYR A 384 -8.45 28.34 16.03
C TYR A 384 -8.02 28.30 17.51
N ARG A 385 -8.67 29.05 18.38
CA ARG A 385 -8.41 29.04 19.84
C ARG A 385 -8.89 27.76 20.52
N ASP A 386 -9.82 27.05 19.89
CA ASP A 386 -10.52 25.88 20.44
C ASP A 386 -10.00 24.56 19.85
N LEU A 387 -8.82 24.58 19.23
CA LEU A 387 -8.12 23.37 18.80
C LEU A 387 -7.68 22.55 20.02
N ASP A 388 -7.50 21.24 19.83
CA ASP A 388 -7.20 20.31 20.91
C ASP A 388 -5.70 19.95 20.93
N SER A 389 -5.02 20.20 22.05
CA SER A 389 -3.62 19.79 22.21
C SER A 389 -3.46 18.27 22.34
N SER A 390 -4.53 17.56 22.71
CA SER A 390 -4.53 16.11 22.89
C SER A 390 -4.37 15.33 21.58
N VAL A 391 -4.62 15.97 20.42
CA VAL A 391 -4.50 15.38 19.08
C VAL A 391 -3.35 15.97 18.24
N ALA A 392 -2.67 16.99 18.76
CA ALA A 392 -1.66 17.77 18.04
C ALA A 392 -0.44 16.94 17.60
N PHE A 393 0.11 17.22 16.43
CA PHE A 393 1.39 16.64 16.00
C PHE A 393 2.59 17.26 16.72
N THR A 394 3.65 16.47 16.86
CA THR A 394 4.97 16.93 17.32
C THR A 394 6.03 16.15 16.58
N GLY A 395 6.98 16.85 15.99
CA GLY A 395 7.98 16.24 15.12
C GLY A 395 8.26 17.09 13.89
N LYS A 396 8.66 16.43 12.80
CA LYS A 396 8.98 17.07 11.53
C LYS A 396 8.12 16.50 10.41
N MET A 397 7.75 17.33 9.43
CA MET A 397 6.98 16.92 8.26
C MET A 397 7.56 17.53 6.99
N THR A 398 7.62 16.78 5.89
CA THR A 398 8.05 17.30 4.58
C THR A 398 7.34 16.56 3.44
N GLY A 399 7.49 17.04 2.22
CA GLY A 399 6.96 16.38 1.02
C GLY A 399 5.44 16.21 1.03
N VAL A 400 4.69 17.13 1.65
CA VAL A 400 3.22 17.06 1.70
C VAL A 400 2.66 17.34 0.31
N ASN A 401 2.04 16.33 -0.28
CA ASN A 401 1.44 16.41 -1.60
C ASN A 401 0.04 15.79 -1.60
N MET A 402 -0.84 16.33 -2.44
CA MET A 402 -2.19 15.83 -2.66
C MET A 402 -2.58 15.91 -4.14
N TRP A 403 -3.21 14.84 -4.62
CA TRP A 403 -3.76 14.72 -5.97
C TRP A 403 -5.27 14.54 -5.92
N ASP A 404 -5.97 14.98 -6.96
CA ASP A 404 -7.43 14.80 -7.15
C ASP A 404 -7.84 13.43 -7.71
N HIS A 405 -6.87 12.52 -7.83
CA HIS A 405 -7.04 11.17 -8.35
C HIS A 405 -6.26 10.15 -7.53
N VAL A 406 -6.60 8.87 -7.71
CA VAL A 406 -5.85 7.75 -7.13
C VAL A 406 -4.57 7.54 -7.95
N LEU A 407 -3.41 7.61 -7.30
CA LEU A 407 -2.12 7.33 -7.92
C LEU A 407 -1.90 5.82 -8.10
N ASP A 408 -1.16 5.46 -9.13
CA ASP A 408 -0.68 4.08 -9.33
C ASP A 408 0.30 3.67 -8.23
N ALA A 409 0.27 2.38 -7.87
CA ALA A 409 1.16 1.79 -6.87
C ALA A 409 2.64 2.06 -7.14
N GLY A 410 3.06 2.01 -8.41
CA GLY A 410 4.43 2.30 -8.83
C GLY A 410 4.86 3.73 -8.51
N ARG A 411 3.95 4.71 -8.67
CA ARG A 411 4.21 6.12 -8.34
C ARG A 411 4.31 6.33 -6.84
N ILE A 412 3.42 5.72 -6.05
CA ILE A 412 3.49 5.79 -4.58
C ILE A 412 4.81 5.21 -4.07
N LYS A 413 5.25 4.09 -4.65
CA LYS A 413 6.54 3.47 -4.32
C LYS A 413 7.73 4.32 -4.72
N GLU A 414 7.68 4.95 -5.90
CA GLU A 414 8.69 5.91 -6.36
C GLU A 414 8.83 7.09 -5.37
N TYR A 415 7.71 7.67 -4.91
CA TYR A 415 7.71 8.77 -3.94
C TYR A 415 8.19 8.38 -2.55
N ALA A 416 8.13 7.09 -2.21
CA ALA A 416 8.66 6.57 -0.96
C ALA A 416 10.19 6.39 -0.95
N ASN A 417 10.87 6.56 -2.08
CA ASN A 417 12.32 6.42 -2.14
C ASN A 417 13.00 7.57 -1.39
N GLN A 418 13.92 7.22 -0.48
CA GLN A 418 14.66 8.20 0.32
C GLN A 418 15.62 9.04 -0.53
N ASP A 419 16.16 8.46 -1.60
CA ASP A 419 17.02 9.12 -2.60
C ASP A 419 16.22 9.69 -3.79
N GLY A 420 14.88 9.65 -3.71
CA GLY A 420 14.00 10.22 -4.73
C GLY A 420 14.10 11.75 -4.78
N SER A 421 13.45 12.36 -5.77
CA SER A 421 13.36 13.81 -5.86
C SER A 421 12.02 14.33 -5.33
N CYS A 422 12.09 15.34 -4.47
CA CYS A 422 10.96 16.12 -3.94
C CYS A 422 10.27 16.97 -5.03
N ASP A 423 10.70 16.86 -6.29
CA ASP A 423 10.15 17.59 -7.44
C ASP A 423 8.75 17.16 -7.84
N SER A 424 8.30 15.98 -7.39
CA SER A 424 6.95 15.49 -7.69
C SER A 424 5.92 16.25 -6.88
N ARG A 425 5.10 17.03 -7.57
CA ARG A 425 4.14 17.96 -6.97
C ARG A 425 2.71 17.50 -7.23
N GLY A 426 1.90 17.47 -6.18
CA GLY A 426 0.46 17.28 -6.31
C GLY A 426 -0.21 18.46 -7.00
N ASN A 427 -1.30 18.19 -7.73
CA ASN A 427 -2.11 19.23 -8.37
C ASN A 427 -3.08 19.92 -7.40
N VAL A 428 -3.43 19.28 -6.27
CA VAL A 428 -4.23 19.90 -5.20
C VAL A 428 -3.34 20.58 -4.18
N ILE A 429 -2.32 19.87 -3.70
CA ILE A 429 -1.27 20.39 -2.82
C ILE A 429 0.07 19.92 -3.38
N GLY A 430 0.98 20.86 -3.65
CA GLY A 430 2.34 20.61 -4.08
C GLY A 430 3.35 21.13 -3.07
N TRP A 431 4.20 20.26 -2.52
CA TRP A 431 5.24 20.71 -1.58
C TRP A 431 6.19 21.72 -2.25
N GLY A 432 6.47 22.83 -1.56
CA GLY A 432 7.30 23.93 -2.08
C GLY A 432 6.63 24.81 -3.14
N VAL A 433 5.36 24.58 -3.47
CA VAL A 433 4.59 25.40 -4.43
C VAL A 433 3.27 25.90 -3.85
N SER A 434 2.50 25.03 -3.21
CA SER A 434 1.28 25.44 -2.52
C SER A 434 1.63 26.26 -1.27
N GLU A 435 0.81 27.26 -0.99
CA GLU A 435 0.99 28.12 0.18
C GLU A 435 0.64 27.32 1.45
N ILE A 436 1.67 27.07 2.26
CA ILE A 436 1.52 26.44 3.58
C ILE A 436 2.01 27.44 4.62
N ILE A 437 1.08 27.94 5.44
CA ILE A 437 1.26 29.03 6.39
C ILE A 437 1.47 28.43 7.79
N PRO A 438 2.68 28.52 8.37
CA PRO A 438 2.92 28.07 9.74
C PRO A 438 2.29 29.04 10.76
N HIS A 439 1.69 28.50 11.82
CA HIS A 439 1.09 29.26 12.91
C HIS A 439 1.70 28.93 14.27
N GLY A 440 1.83 29.97 15.11
CA GLY A 440 2.39 29.86 16.45
C GLY A 440 3.86 29.49 16.42
N GLY A 441 4.18 28.30 16.92
CA GLY A 441 5.56 27.78 17.03
C GLY A 441 5.98 26.86 15.90
N SER A 442 5.14 26.62 14.89
CA SER A 442 5.55 25.84 13.73
C SER A 442 6.37 26.70 12.79
N GLN A 443 7.41 26.14 12.17
CA GLN A 443 8.29 26.88 11.27
C GLN A 443 8.94 25.97 10.25
N TYR A 444 9.36 26.54 9.12
CA TYR A 444 10.24 25.85 8.18
C TYR A 444 11.65 25.72 8.77
N ILE A 445 12.26 24.57 8.52
CA ILE A 445 13.64 24.24 8.83
C ILE A 445 14.29 23.61 7.59
N ASN A 446 15.60 23.78 7.46
CA ASN A 446 16.41 23.17 6.40
C ASN A 446 17.18 21.97 6.93
#